data_AF-A0A3P7DAV0-F1
#
_entry.id   AF-A0A3P7DAV0-F1
#
_cell.length_a   1.000
_cell.length_b   1.000
_cell.length_c   1.000
_cell.angle_alpha   90.00
_cell.angle_beta   90.00
_cell.angle_gamma   90.00
#
_symmetry.space_group_name_H-M   'P 1'
#
loop_
_entity.id
_entity.type
_entity.pdbx_description
1 polymer ?
#
loop_
_entity_poly.entity_id
_entity_poly.type
_entity_poly.pdbx_seq_one_letter_code
_entity_poly.pdbx_strand_id
1 'polypeptide(L)'
;MQNICDQWDRLGSLSQQRRRQLEEAEQVAEYLDRLYLDFAKRVAPFNNWLDGAREDLADIVIVHEMKEVKELLNAHNHFKSTISDADNEFQAIVNIEREIGQLVEQHGLDRELLRNPYTDLSGADIRRKWQEVQQSIPKHNERLRQLFAEKANTVGPWLERQLEHVLSIGLGGRGSLENAVAQLKSIQQQTFNYKPKLEELERINQEMQENYVFENRAARYSMESLRVGWESLLTSINRTINECENQILMCNSKGISEEQLNEYRSSFNHFDKDRQGLDPEQLKSCLISIGYNIRPGKEGDQDMSRILSVLDPNRMGRVPFNAFLDFMTREMGDADTAEQMIESFKILAGGKPYITAEEIRRELHADQAEYCIQRMQQFQASNGPPGSYNYVSFSRSLYNY
;
A
#
# COMPACT_ATOMS: atom_id res chain seq x y z
N MET A 1 -36.15 83.70 -61.05
CA MET A 1 -36.32 82.24 -61.17
C MET A 1 -35.10 81.48 -60.66
N GLN A 2 -33.86 81.82 -61.04
CA GLN A 2 -32.63 81.15 -60.56
C GLN A 2 -32.58 80.95 -59.02
N ASN A 3 -32.76 82.01 -58.22
CA ASN A 3 -32.74 81.90 -56.74
C ASN A 3 -33.76 80.93 -56.15
N ILE A 4 -34.93 80.76 -56.79
CA ILE A 4 -35.96 79.81 -56.33
C ILE A 4 -35.48 78.39 -56.64
N CYS A 5 -34.94 78.15 -57.84
CA CYS A 5 -34.33 76.87 -58.19
C CYS A 5 -33.18 76.50 -57.24
N ASP A 6 -32.26 77.43 -56.95
CA ASP A 6 -31.14 77.19 -56.03
C ASP A 6 -31.62 76.86 -54.60
N GLN A 7 -32.71 77.49 -54.15
CA GLN A 7 -33.33 77.18 -52.85
C GLN A 7 -33.96 75.79 -52.82
N TRP A 8 -34.64 75.38 -53.91
CA TRP A 8 -35.18 74.03 -54.04
C TRP A 8 -34.07 72.98 -54.12
N ASP A 9 -32.98 73.25 -54.83
CA ASP A 9 -31.81 72.37 -54.91
C ASP A 9 -31.11 72.24 -53.53
N ARG A 10 -31.02 73.34 -52.78
CA ARG A 10 -30.52 73.33 -51.39
C ARG A 10 -31.43 72.56 -50.45
N LEU A 11 -32.75 72.74 -50.54
CA LEU A 11 -33.71 71.99 -49.73
C LEU A 11 -33.66 70.49 -50.07
N GLY A 12 -33.55 70.17 -51.36
CA GLY A 12 -33.39 68.80 -51.85
C GLY A 12 -32.12 68.15 -51.32
N SER A 13 -30.97 68.83 -51.37
CA SER A 13 -29.72 68.31 -50.82
C SER A 13 -29.75 68.15 -49.30
N LEU A 14 -30.30 69.11 -48.54
CA LEU A 14 -30.50 68.99 -47.09
C LEU A 14 -31.46 67.84 -46.73
N SER A 15 -32.54 67.67 -47.48
CA SER A 15 -33.49 66.57 -47.28
C SER A 15 -32.85 65.21 -47.57
N GLN A 16 -32.07 65.10 -48.65
CA GLN A 16 -31.32 63.88 -48.95
C GLN A 16 -30.25 63.59 -47.90
N GLN A 17 -29.53 64.61 -47.41
CA GLN A 17 -28.54 64.46 -46.34
C GLN A 17 -29.21 64.00 -45.04
N ARG A 18 -30.32 64.65 -44.63
CA ARG A 18 -31.08 64.25 -43.45
C ARG A 18 -31.61 62.83 -43.57
N ARG A 19 -32.11 62.44 -44.75
CA ARG A 19 -32.57 61.07 -45.00
C ARG A 19 -31.44 60.06 -44.82
N ARG A 20 -30.26 60.31 -45.40
CA ARG A 20 -29.08 59.45 -45.21
C ARG A 20 -28.66 59.34 -43.75
N GLN A 21 -28.62 60.46 -43.02
CA GLN A 21 -28.28 60.46 -41.59
C GLN A 21 -29.30 59.68 -40.75
N LEU A 22 -30.58 59.76 -41.09
CA LEU A 22 -31.63 58.99 -40.41
C LEU A 22 -31.52 57.50 -40.73
N GLU A 23 -31.27 57.13 -41.99
CA GLU A 23 -31.04 55.73 -42.41
C GLU A 23 -29.80 55.14 -41.72
N GLU A 24 -28.69 55.90 -41.62
CA GLU A 24 -27.48 55.49 -40.88
C GLU A 24 -27.76 55.34 -39.38
N ALA A 25 -28.48 56.29 -38.77
CA ALA A 25 -28.84 56.22 -37.36
C ALA A 25 -29.79 55.06 -37.05
N GLU A 26 -30.74 54.76 -37.94
CA GLU A 26 -31.65 53.62 -37.83
C GLU A 26 -30.88 52.30 -37.88
N GLN A 27 -29.95 52.15 -38.84
CA GLN A 27 -29.09 50.96 -38.93
C GLN A 27 -28.22 50.76 -37.67
N VAL A 28 -27.67 51.84 -37.11
CA VAL A 28 -26.89 51.79 -35.88
C VAL A 28 -27.77 51.41 -34.70
N ALA A 29 -28.98 51.96 -34.60
CA ALA A 29 -29.93 51.64 -33.54
C ALA A 29 -30.40 50.17 -33.62
N GLU A 30 -30.71 49.66 -34.81
CA GLU A 30 -31.04 48.25 -35.03
C GLU A 30 -29.88 47.32 -34.67
N TYR A 31 -28.65 47.71 -35.03
CA TYR A 31 -27.46 46.93 -34.70
C TYR A 31 -27.19 46.91 -33.18
N LEU A 32 -27.33 48.07 -32.53
CA LEU A 32 -27.20 48.22 -31.10
C LEU A 32 -28.26 47.40 -30.34
N ASP A 33 -29.51 47.43 -30.80
CA ASP A 33 -30.60 46.62 -30.23
C ASP A 33 -30.33 45.12 -30.32
N ARG A 34 -29.81 44.67 -31.47
CA ARG A 34 -29.37 43.29 -31.65
C ARG A 34 -28.26 42.90 -30.67
N LEU A 35 -27.26 43.77 -30.47
CA LEU A 35 -26.20 43.53 -29.48
C LEU A 35 -26.74 43.47 -28.05
N TYR A 36 -27.72 44.31 -27.68
CA TYR A 36 -28.38 44.22 -26.38
C TYR A 36 -29.11 42.89 -26.19
N LEU A 37 -29.85 42.44 -27.20
CA LEU A 37 -30.54 41.16 -27.17
C LEU A 37 -29.56 39.98 -27.07
N ASP A 38 -28.48 40.01 -27.84
CA ASP A 38 -27.45 38.97 -27.83
C ASP A 38 -26.70 38.94 -26.49
N PHE A 39 -26.39 40.10 -25.90
CA PHE A 39 -25.86 40.20 -24.53
C PHE A 39 -26.84 39.60 -23.51
N ALA A 40 -28.11 40.02 -23.53
CA ALA A 40 -29.12 39.56 -22.57
C ALA A 40 -29.34 38.04 -22.63
N LYS A 41 -29.34 37.46 -23.84
CA LYS A 41 -29.48 36.01 -24.06
C LYS A 41 -28.30 35.20 -23.54
N ARG A 42 -27.08 35.75 -23.59
CA ARG A 42 -25.85 35.10 -23.13
C ARG A 42 -25.60 35.28 -21.64
N VAL A 43 -25.85 36.50 -21.14
CA VAL A 43 -25.53 36.86 -19.76
C VAL A 43 -26.44 36.17 -18.74
N ALA A 44 -27.71 35.94 -19.06
CA ALA A 44 -28.65 35.28 -18.16
C ALA A 44 -28.23 33.82 -17.81
N PRO A 45 -27.98 32.92 -18.78
CA PRO A 45 -27.51 31.57 -18.47
C PRO A 45 -26.11 31.59 -17.85
N PHE A 46 -25.21 32.48 -18.30
CA PHE A 46 -23.87 32.60 -17.72
C PHE A 46 -23.92 33.05 -16.25
N ASN A 47 -24.80 33.98 -15.90
CA ASN A 47 -24.99 34.41 -14.52
C ASN A 47 -25.52 33.27 -13.64
N ASN A 48 -26.49 32.49 -14.12
CA ASN A 48 -26.99 31.33 -13.37
C ASN A 48 -25.89 30.27 -13.17
N TRP A 49 -25.05 30.05 -14.18
CA TRP A 49 -23.89 29.19 -14.06
C TRP A 49 -22.88 29.71 -13.03
N LEU A 50 -22.59 31.02 -13.02
CA LEU A 50 -21.72 31.65 -12.02
C LEU A 50 -22.25 31.49 -10.60
N ASP A 51 -23.56 31.66 -10.41
CA ASP A 51 -24.20 31.51 -9.11
C ASP A 51 -24.12 30.06 -8.62
N GLY A 52 -24.38 29.07 -9.49
CA GLY A 52 -24.19 27.64 -9.16
C GLY A 52 -22.73 27.27 -8.86
N ALA A 53 -21.79 27.71 -9.71
CA ALA A 53 -20.35 27.49 -9.48
C ALA A 53 -19.86 28.10 -8.16
N ARG A 54 -20.41 29.26 -7.79
CA ARG A 54 -20.10 29.90 -6.51
C ARG A 54 -20.66 29.08 -5.34
N GLU A 55 -21.87 28.56 -5.43
CA GLU A 55 -22.43 27.67 -4.41
C GLU A 55 -21.58 26.41 -4.23
N ASP A 56 -21.22 25.75 -5.34
CA ASP A 56 -20.37 24.55 -5.34
C ASP A 56 -18.99 24.78 -4.70
N LEU A 57 -18.39 25.96 -4.93
CA LEU A 57 -17.06 26.32 -4.38
C LEU A 57 -17.13 26.92 -2.96
N ALA A 58 -18.28 27.51 -2.60
CA ALA A 58 -18.50 28.14 -1.31
C ALA A 58 -18.80 27.14 -0.20
N ASP A 59 -19.34 25.95 -0.53
CA ASP A 59 -19.79 25.02 0.50
C ASP A 59 -18.62 24.62 1.43
N ILE A 60 -18.75 25.02 2.70
CA ILE A 60 -17.79 24.77 3.75
C ILE A 60 -18.08 23.35 4.25
N VAL A 61 -17.79 22.36 3.44
CA VAL A 61 -17.92 20.98 3.89
C VAL A 61 -16.66 20.66 4.69
N ILE A 62 -16.75 20.77 6.01
CA ILE A 62 -15.90 19.95 6.88
C ILE A 62 -16.36 18.53 6.60
N VAL A 63 -15.65 17.85 5.72
CA VAL A 63 -16.06 16.51 5.29
C VAL A 63 -15.84 15.53 6.45
N HIS A 64 -16.93 15.03 7.02
CA HIS A 64 -16.90 14.00 8.06
C HIS A 64 -17.11 12.61 7.45
N GLU A 65 -17.77 12.50 6.28
CA GLU A 65 -18.15 11.22 5.69
C GLU A 65 -17.70 11.03 4.23
N MET A 66 -17.44 9.76 3.85
CA MET A 66 -17.02 9.37 2.49
C MET A 66 -18.00 9.83 1.40
N LYS A 67 -19.29 9.92 1.74
CA LYS A 67 -20.34 10.35 0.81
C LYS A 67 -20.15 11.81 0.41
N GLU A 68 -19.80 12.67 1.36
CA GLU A 68 -19.58 14.10 1.16
C GLU A 68 -18.35 14.36 0.28
N VAL A 69 -17.25 13.61 0.45
CA VAL A 69 -16.06 13.73 -0.43
C VAL A 69 -16.45 13.40 -1.87
N LYS A 70 -17.23 12.34 -2.09
CA LYS A 70 -17.66 11.92 -3.43
C LYS A 70 -18.58 12.95 -4.09
N GLU A 71 -19.49 13.54 -3.33
CA GLU A 71 -20.38 14.60 -3.82
C GLU A 71 -19.58 15.84 -4.19
N LEU A 72 -18.63 16.27 -3.35
CA LEU A 72 -17.72 17.38 -3.63
C LEU A 72 -16.87 17.13 -4.88
N LEU A 73 -16.30 15.92 -5.02
CA LEU A 73 -15.53 15.48 -6.19
C LEU A 73 -16.35 15.55 -7.47
N ASN A 74 -17.58 15.06 -7.43
CA ASN A 74 -18.46 15.03 -8.60
C ASN A 74 -18.87 16.46 -9.00
N ALA A 75 -19.20 17.32 -8.03
CA ALA A 75 -19.52 18.73 -8.27
C ALA A 75 -18.33 19.46 -8.89
N HIS A 76 -17.11 19.27 -8.35
CA HIS A 76 -15.91 19.90 -8.90
C HIS A 76 -15.57 19.42 -10.31
N ASN A 77 -15.67 18.11 -10.57
CA ASN A 77 -15.47 17.56 -11.91
C ASN A 77 -16.47 18.13 -12.93
N HIS A 78 -17.73 18.32 -12.51
CA HIS A 78 -18.74 18.96 -13.33
C HIS A 78 -18.37 20.43 -13.62
N PHE A 79 -18.06 21.20 -12.57
CA PHE A 79 -17.61 22.59 -12.70
C PHE A 79 -16.41 22.71 -13.66
N LYS A 80 -15.40 21.84 -13.51
CA LYS A 80 -14.21 21.82 -14.38
C LYS A 80 -14.53 21.49 -15.83
N SER A 81 -15.46 20.58 -16.10
CA SER A 81 -15.88 20.31 -17.49
C SER A 81 -16.48 21.55 -18.16
N THR A 82 -17.10 22.43 -17.37
CA THR A 82 -17.75 23.65 -17.87
C THR A 82 -16.88 24.90 -17.85
N ILE A 83 -15.77 24.93 -17.10
CA ILE A 83 -14.98 26.17 -16.92
C ILE A 83 -14.35 26.69 -18.23
N SER A 84 -13.95 25.80 -19.14
CA SER A 84 -13.38 26.21 -20.43
C SER A 84 -14.44 26.82 -21.33
N ASP A 85 -15.65 26.26 -21.32
CA ASP A 85 -16.79 26.80 -22.07
C ASP A 85 -17.25 28.13 -21.46
N ALA A 86 -17.20 28.23 -20.12
CA ALA A 86 -17.50 29.44 -19.38
C ALA A 86 -16.50 30.57 -19.68
N ASP A 87 -15.20 30.28 -19.81
CA ASP A 87 -14.21 31.29 -20.22
C ASP A 87 -14.51 31.82 -21.63
N ASN A 88 -14.82 30.93 -22.58
CA ASN A 88 -15.22 31.33 -23.92
C ASN A 88 -16.49 32.19 -23.91
N GLU A 89 -17.48 31.82 -23.11
CA GLU A 89 -18.74 32.57 -22.99
C GLU A 89 -18.52 33.93 -22.32
N PHE A 90 -17.67 33.99 -21.29
CA PHE A 90 -17.26 35.24 -20.67
C PHE A 90 -16.56 36.17 -21.67
N GLN A 91 -15.63 35.67 -22.48
CA GLN A 91 -14.97 36.47 -23.53
C GLN A 91 -15.98 36.97 -24.57
N ALA A 92 -16.95 36.15 -24.97
CA ALA A 92 -18.01 36.56 -25.88
C ALA A 92 -18.86 37.70 -25.29
N ILE A 93 -19.28 37.58 -24.03
CA ILE A 93 -20.04 38.62 -23.32
C ILE A 93 -19.25 39.93 -23.22
N VAL A 94 -17.97 39.86 -22.84
CA VAL A 94 -17.08 41.02 -22.74
C VAL A 94 -16.85 41.68 -24.10
N ASN A 95 -16.76 40.90 -25.18
CA ASN A 95 -16.60 41.44 -26.53
C ASN A 95 -17.86 42.19 -26.99
N ILE A 96 -19.06 41.67 -26.70
CA ILE A 96 -20.32 42.38 -27.01
C ILE A 96 -20.42 43.70 -26.24
N GLU A 97 -20.09 43.70 -24.94
CA GLU A 97 -20.09 44.93 -24.14
C GLU A 97 -19.09 45.96 -24.67
N ARG A 98 -17.90 45.52 -25.10
CA ARG A 98 -16.90 46.39 -25.74
C ARG A 98 -17.42 46.98 -27.04
N GLU A 99 -18.10 46.18 -27.86
CA GLU A 99 -18.66 46.61 -29.14
C GLU A 99 -19.79 47.64 -28.95
N ILE A 100 -20.69 47.40 -27.99
CA ILE A 100 -21.72 48.37 -27.57
C ILE A 100 -21.05 49.69 -27.16
N GLY A 101 -20.01 49.63 -26.32
CA GLY A 101 -19.25 50.81 -25.89
C GLY A 101 -18.63 51.58 -27.07
N GLN A 102 -18.00 50.86 -28.01
CA GLN A 102 -17.41 51.45 -29.20
C GLN A 102 -18.44 52.12 -30.11
N LEU A 103 -19.62 51.52 -30.31
CA LEU A 103 -20.70 52.11 -31.10
C LEU A 103 -21.24 53.39 -30.46
N VAL A 104 -21.42 53.39 -29.14
CA VAL A 104 -21.90 54.57 -28.41
C VAL A 104 -20.88 55.72 -28.51
N GLU A 105 -19.59 55.43 -28.35
CA GLU A 105 -18.52 56.42 -28.49
C GLU A 105 -18.36 56.93 -29.93
N GLN A 106 -18.37 56.02 -30.91
CA GLN A 106 -18.17 56.35 -32.33
C GLN A 106 -19.29 57.23 -32.89
N HIS A 107 -20.53 57.00 -32.46
CA HIS A 107 -21.70 57.77 -32.90
C HIS A 107 -22.03 58.95 -31.98
N GLY A 108 -21.27 59.18 -30.90
CA GLY A 108 -21.49 60.28 -29.95
C GLY A 108 -22.84 60.20 -29.23
N LEU A 109 -23.32 58.97 -28.98
CA LEU A 109 -24.60 58.69 -28.34
C LEU A 109 -24.54 58.92 -26.82
N ASP A 110 -25.71 59.05 -26.19
CA ASP A 110 -25.80 59.23 -24.74
C ASP A 110 -25.30 57.99 -23.98
N ARG A 111 -24.56 58.21 -22.89
CA ARG A 111 -24.01 57.15 -22.04
C ARG A 111 -25.10 56.32 -21.36
N GLU A 112 -26.32 56.85 -21.23
CA GLU A 112 -27.47 56.09 -20.71
C GLU A 112 -27.78 54.86 -21.57
N LEU A 113 -27.46 54.89 -22.87
CA LEU A 113 -27.62 53.74 -23.77
C LEU A 113 -26.65 52.61 -23.40
N LEU A 114 -25.58 52.82 -22.64
CA LEU A 114 -24.76 51.70 -22.17
C LEU A 114 -25.54 50.73 -21.26
N ARG A 115 -26.68 51.17 -20.69
CA ARG A 115 -27.56 50.31 -19.89
C ARG A 115 -28.48 49.52 -20.82
N ASN A 116 -28.27 48.20 -20.83
CA ASN A 116 -29.10 47.29 -21.61
C ASN A 116 -30.57 47.32 -21.14
N PRO A 117 -31.55 47.56 -22.02
CA PRO A 117 -32.97 47.61 -21.66
C PRO A 117 -33.60 46.24 -21.36
N TYR A 118 -32.96 45.14 -21.81
CA TYR A 118 -33.49 43.78 -21.72
C TYR A 118 -32.99 42.99 -20.51
N THR A 119 -32.02 43.53 -19.76
CA THR A 119 -31.46 42.84 -18.58
C THR A 119 -30.97 43.85 -17.54
N ASP A 120 -31.18 43.52 -16.26
CA ASP A 120 -30.61 44.29 -15.15
C ASP A 120 -29.16 43.89 -14.83
N LEU A 121 -28.61 42.87 -15.50
CA LEU A 121 -27.25 42.39 -15.29
C LEU A 121 -26.26 43.30 -16.03
N SER A 122 -25.36 43.94 -15.26
CA SER A 122 -24.26 44.71 -15.85
C SER A 122 -23.06 43.81 -16.16
N GLY A 123 -22.31 44.12 -17.21
CA GLY A 123 -21.05 43.43 -17.49
C GLY A 123 -20.02 43.57 -16.37
N ALA A 124 -20.09 44.65 -15.58
CA ALA A 124 -19.28 44.82 -14.38
C ALA A 124 -19.61 43.82 -13.27
N ASP A 125 -20.90 43.53 -13.06
CA ASP A 125 -21.34 42.51 -12.10
C ASP A 125 -20.87 41.11 -12.51
N ILE A 126 -20.96 40.80 -13.80
CA ILE A 126 -20.50 39.52 -14.36
C ILE A 126 -18.99 39.37 -14.23
N ARG A 127 -18.22 40.42 -14.54
CA ARG A 127 -16.76 40.44 -14.30
C ARG A 127 -16.42 40.21 -12.84
N ARG A 128 -17.13 40.87 -11.91
CA ARG A 128 -16.91 40.69 -10.47
C ARG A 128 -17.17 39.24 -10.07
N LYS A 129 -18.31 38.67 -10.45
CA LYS A 129 -18.65 37.26 -10.16
C LYS A 129 -17.65 36.28 -10.78
N TRP A 130 -17.24 36.50 -12.03
CA TRP A 130 -16.22 35.69 -12.69
C TRP A 130 -14.86 35.75 -11.96
N GLN A 131 -14.42 36.94 -11.54
CA GLN A 131 -13.21 37.09 -10.73
C GLN A 131 -13.32 36.40 -9.37
N GLU A 132 -14.48 36.44 -8.71
CA GLU A 132 -14.73 35.71 -7.46
C GLU A 132 -14.55 34.19 -7.66
N VAL A 133 -15.11 33.64 -8.74
CA VAL A 133 -14.95 32.22 -9.12
C VAL A 133 -13.49 31.89 -9.46
N GLN A 134 -12.80 32.75 -10.21
CA GLN A 134 -11.38 32.54 -10.51
C GLN A 134 -10.50 32.57 -9.25
N GLN A 135 -10.85 33.38 -8.25
CA GLN A 135 -10.14 33.45 -6.97
C GLN A 135 -10.46 32.30 -6.02
N SER A 136 -11.60 31.62 -6.16
CA SER A 136 -11.93 30.46 -5.34
C SER A 136 -11.23 29.19 -5.82
N ILE A 137 -10.86 29.07 -7.09
CA ILE A 137 -10.12 27.90 -7.62
C ILE A 137 -8.79 27.65 -6.87
N PRO A 138 -7.88 28.64 -6.67
CA PRO A 138 -6.69 28.43 -5.86
C PRO A 138 -6.98 28.02 -4.41
N LYS A 139 -8.05 28.57 -3.82
CA LYS A 139 -8.47 28.22 -2.46
C LYS A 139 -8.95 26.77 -2.38
N HIS A 140 -9.69 26.31 -3.39
CA HIS A 140 -10.09 24.91 -3.53
C HIS A 140 -8.87 24.00 -3.66
N ASN A 141 -7.92 24.34 -4.54
CA ASN A 141 -6.68 23.58 -4.70
C ASN A 141 -5.88 23.47 -3.39
N GLU A 142 -5.85 24.53 -2.59
CA GLU A 142 -5.22 24.51 -1.26
C GLU A 142 -5.98 23.61 -0.26
N ARG A 143 -7.33 23.59 -0.32
CA ARG A 143 -8.14 22.66 0.47
C ARG A 143 -7.87 21.21 0.10
N LEU A 144 -7.76 20.89 -1.20
CA LEU A 144 -7.40 19.54 -1.66
C LEU A 144 -6.04 19.10 -1.12
N ARG A 145 -5.04 20.01 -1.10
CA ARG A 145 -3.75 19.73 -0.46
C ARG A 145 -3.91 19.40 1.02
N GLN A 146 -4.68 20.19 1.76
CA GLN A 146 -4.87 19.97 3.19
C GLN A 146 -5.60 18.65 3.47
N LEU A 147 -6.67 18.37 2.74
CA LEU A 147 -7.45 17.13 2.88
C LEU A 147 -6.59 15.91 2.54
N PHE A 148 -5.83 15.95 1.45
CA PHE A 148 -4.89 14.89 1.12
C PHE A 148 -3.84 14.70 2.22
N ALA A 149 -3.24 15.79 2.72
CA ALA A 149 -2.21 15.71 3.75
C ALA A 149 -2.73 15.11 5.05
N GLU A 150 -3.91 15.52 5.51
CA GLU A 150 -4.55 14.98 6.71
C GLU A 150 -4.79 13.47 6.60
N LYS A 151 -5.37 13.04 5.47
CA LYS A 151 -5.71 11.63 5.22
C LYS A 151 -4.44 10.80 5.01
N ALA A 152 -3.50 11.26 4.19
CA ALA A 152 -2.22 10.59 3.95
C ALA A 152 -1.41 10.42 5.25
N ASN A 153 -1.37 11.45 6.10
CA ASN A 153 -0.68 11.40 7.39
C ASN A 153 -1.38 10.51 8.43
N THR A 154 -2.62 10.07 8.17
CA THR A 154 -3.32 9.05 8.96
C THR A 154 -3.09 7.64 8.41
N VAL A 155 -3.14 7.49 7.08
CA VAL A 155 -2.97 6.20 6.40
C VAL A 155 -1.53 5.70 6.49
N GLY A 156 -0.54 6.56 6.27
CA GLY A 156 0.89 6.19 6.27
C GLY A 156 1.34 5.51 7.55
N PRO A 157 1.21 6.14 8.73
CA PRO A 157 1.58 5.51 10.00
C PRO A 157 0.76 4.26 10.33
N TRP A 158 -0.50 4.18 9.87
CA TRP A 158 -1.30 2.97 10.03
C TRP A 158 -0.70 1.81 9.22
N LEU A 159 -0.28 2.04 7.97
CA LEU A 159 0.36 1.02 7.13
C LEU A 159 1.67 0.53 7.74
N GLU A 160 2.53 1.45 8.17
CA GLU A 160 3.80 1.11 8.81
C GLU A 160 3.57 0.23 10.05
N ARG A 161 2.59 0.61 10.89
CA ARG A 161 2.25 -0.15 12.10
C ARG A 161 1.72 -1.55 11.78
N GLN A 162 0.83 -1.68 10.79
CA GLN A 162 0.32 -3.01 10.41
C GLN A 162 1.42 -3.88 9.81
N LEU A 163 2.30 -3.29 9.00
CA LEU A 163 3.44 -4.00 8.43
C LEU A 163 4.39 -4.48 9.52
N GLU A 164 4.72 -3.63 10.50
CA GLU A 164 5.54 -3.99 11.66
C GLU A 164 4.88 -5.11 12.48
N HIS A 165 3.56 -5.06 12.70
CA HIS A 165 2.84 -6.13 13.40
C HIS A 165 2.96 -7.47 12.66
N VAL A 166 2.78 -7.49 11.34
CA VAL A 166 2.92 -8.71 10.51
C VAL A 166 4.36 -9.23 10.56
N LEU A 167 5.34 -8.33 10.47
CA LEU A 167 6.76 -8.68 10.57
C LEU A 167 7.11 -9.24 11.96
N SER A 168 6.54 -8.69 13.03
CA SER A 168 6.72 -9.19 14.40
C SER A 168 6.15 -10.59 14.58
N ILE A 169 4.94 -10.85 14.05
CA ILE A 169 4.31 -12.19 14.11
C ILE A 169 5.17 -13.22 13.37
N GLY A 170 5.59 -12.91 12.14
CA GLY A 170 6.34 -13.86 11.34
C GLY A 170 7.76 -14.13 11.84
N LEU A 171 8.40 -13.20 12.56
CA LEU A 171 9.70 -13.44 13.22
C LEU A 171 9.59 -14.41 14.41
N GLY A 172 8.39 -14.84 14.79
CA GLY A 172 8.19 -15.89 15.79
C GLY A 172 8.05 -15.35 17.19
N GLY A 173 6.99 -14.58 17.44
CA GLY A 173 6.58 -14.19 18.79
C GLY A 173 6.24 -15.38 19.69
N ARG A 174 6.20 -15.15 21.01
CA ARG A 174 5.76 -16.15 22.00
C ARG A 174 4.29 -16.53 21.74
N GLY A 175 4.04 -17.74 21.26
CA GLY A 175 2.69 -18.27 21.06
C GLY A 175 2.65 -19.39 20.01
N SER A 176 1.48 -20.00 19.87
CA SER A 176 1.24 -21.05 18.87
C SER A 176 1.16 -20.49 17.45
N LEU A 177 1.51 -21.32 16.46
CA LEU A 177 1.36 -20.97 15.05
C LEU A 177 -0.11 -20.76 14.69
N GLU A 178 -1.02 -21.50 15.31
CA GLU A 178 -2.46 -21.35 15.12
C GLU A 178 -2.94 -19.97 15.59
N ASN A 179 -2.41 -19.49 16.72
CA ASN A 179 -2.70 -18.14 17.22
C ASN A 179 -2.07 -17.08 16.30
N ALA A 180 -0.85 -17.31 15.79
CA ALA A 180 -0.22 -16.43 14.81
C ALA A 180 -1.07 -16.31 13.52
N VAL A 181 -1.56 -17.43 12.98
CA VAL A 181 -2.45 -17.46 11.81
C VAL A 181 -3.76 -16.72 12.10
N ALA A 182 -4.36 -16.93 13.28
CA ALA A 182 -5.58 -16.22 13.68
C ALA A 182 -5.36 -14.69 13.75
N GLN A 183 -4.23 -14.25 14.30
CA GLN A 183 -3.84 -12.83 14.34
C GLN A 183 -3.63 -12.27 12.94
N LEU A 184 -2.92 -12.99 12.06
CA LEU A 184 -2.70 -12.56 10.69
C LEU A 184 -4.00 -12.46 9.88
N LYS A 185 -4.93 -13.40 10.05
CA LYS A 185 -6.27 -13.35 9.44
C LYS A 185 -7.09 -12.18 9.98
N SER A 186 -6.96 -11.85 11.27
CA SER A 186 -7.56 -10.64 11.84
C SER A 186 -6.99 -9.37 11.22
N ILE A 187 -5.66 -9.27 11.08
CA ILE A 187 -5.00 -8.16 10.39
C ILE A 187 -5.44 -8.08 8.93
N GLN A 188 -5.53 -9.21 8.23
CA GLN A 188 -6.03 -9.28 6.85
C GLN A 188 -7.44 -8.68 6.71
N GLN A 189 -8.34 -9.02 7.64
CA GLN A 189 -9.70 -8.46 7.66
C GLN A 189 -9.69 -6.96 7.97
N GLN A 190 -8.86 -6.51 8.91
CA GLN A 190 -8.70 -5.08 9.21
C GLN A 190 -8.19 -4.32 7.99
N THR A 191 -7.22 -4.86 7.27
CA THR A 191 -6.72 -4.29 6.02
C THR A 191 -7.81 -4.23 4.97
N PHE A 192 -8.57 -5.30 4.76
CA PHE A 192 -9.69 -5.27 3.82
C PHE A 192 -10.72 -4.18 4.17
N ASN A 193 -11.07 -4.04 5.45
CA ASN A 193 -12.00 -3.01 5.93
C ASN A 193 -11.43 -1.58 5.81
N TYR A 194 -10.11 -1.43 5.75
CA TYR A 194 -9.44 -0.14 5.60
C TYR A 194 -9.34 0.32 4.14
N LYS A 195 -9.50 -0.59 3.18
CA LYS A 195 -9.42 -0.32 1.72
C LYS A 195 -10.24 0.89 1.26
N PRO A 196 -11.49 1.12 1.72
CA PRO A 196 -12.26 2.30 1.29
C PRO A 196 -11.61 3.64 1.64
N LYS A 197 -10.83 3.72 2.74
CA LYS A 197 -10.10 4.95 3.11
C LYS A 197 -8.92 5.21 2.17
N LEU A 198 -8.24 4.16 1.70
CA LEU A 198 -7.20 4.29 0.70
C LEU A 198 -7.79 4.72 -0.66
N GLU A 199 -8.94 4.18 -1.02
CA GLU A 199 -9.66 4.57 -2.24
C GLU A 199 -10.17 6.02 -2.20
N GLU A 200 -10.57 6.52 -1.02
CA GLU A 200 -10.87 7.93 -0.81
C GLU A 200 -9.64 8.80 -1.08
N LEU A 201 -8.49 8.42 -0.55
CA LEU A 201 -7.24 9.14 -0.76
C LEU A 201 -6.79 9.13 -2.23
N GLU A 202 -6.97 8.01 -2.94
CA GLU A 202 -6.69 7.91 -4.38
C GLU A 202 -7.55 8.88 -5.18
N ARG A 203 -8.84 9.02 -4.84
CA ARG A 203 -9.74 9.97 -5.52
C ARG A 203 -9.30 11.42 -5.30
N ILE A 204 -8.94 11.79 -4.06
CA ILE A 204 -8.43 13.13 -3.75
C ILE A 204 -7.13 13.39 -4.53
N ASN A 205 -6.23 12.41 -4.58
CA ASN A 205 -4.99 12.51 -5.37
C ASN A 205 -5.26 12.69 -6.87
N GLN A 206 -6.22 11.94 -7.42
CA GLN A 206 -6.63 12.09 -8.81
C GLN A 206 -7.12 13.51 -9.09
N GLU A 207 -7.97 14.07 -8.22
CA GLU A 207 -8.45 15.45 -8.33
C GLU A 207 -7.29 16.46 -8.23
N MET A 208 -6.33 16.24 -7.34
CA MET A 208 -5.13 17.09 -7.25
C MET A 208 -4.32 17.08 -8.54
N GLN A 209 -4.04 15.90 -9.10
CA GLN A 209 -3.31 15.76 -10.38
C GLN A 209 -4.06 16.47 -11.52
N GLU A 210 -5.38 16.32 -11.53
CA GLU A 210 -6.28 16.94 -12.48
C GLU A 210 -6.35 18.48 -12.36
N ASN A 211 -6.06 19.04 -11.18
CA ASN A 211 -5.90 20.47 -10.95
C ASN A 211 -4.43 20.93 -11.06
N TYR A 212 -3.53 20.09 -11.61
CA TYR A 212 -2.08 20.34 -11.71
C TYR A 212 -1.40 20.63 -10.37
N VAL A 213 -1.96 20.10 -9.28
CA VAL A 213 -1.42 20.18 -7.94
C VAL A 213 -0.52 18.98 -7.68
N PHE A 214 0.76 19.11 -8.02
CA PHE A 214 1.74 18.03 -7.82
C PHE A 214 2.50 18.13 -6.50
N GLU A 215 2.66 19.35 -5.96
CA GLU A 215 3.36 19.56 -4.70
C GLU A 215 2.39 19.70 -3.53
N ASN A 216 2.58 18.86 -2.52
CA ASN A 216 1.91 18.96 -1.23
C ASN A 216 2.93 18.79 -0.09
N ARG A 217 3.54 19.90 0.32
CA ARG A 217 4.59 19.91 1.36
C ARG A 217 4.07 19.54 2.76
N ALA A 218 2.76 19.57 2.97
CA ALA A 218 2.15 19.17 4.23
C ALA A 218 1.97 17.65 4.36
N ALA A 219 1.93 16.93 3.24
CA ALA A 219 1.83 15.47 3.23
C ALA A 219 3.21 14.84 3.41
N ARG A 220 3.38 14.01 4.44
CA ARG A 220 4.61 13.22 4.64
C ARG A 220 4.71 12.04 3.70
N TYR A 221 3.56 11.58 3.22
CA TYR A 221 3.42 10.41 2.36
C TYR A 221 2.81 10.84 1.03
N SER A 222 3.45 10.44 -0.07
CA SER A 222 2.87 10.58 -1.40
C SER A 222 1.91 9.43 -1.68
N MET A 223 0.98 9.61 -2.62
CA MET A 223 0.05 8.54 -2.99
C MET A 223 0.80 7.30 -3.48
N GLU A 224 1.89 7.49 -4.23
CA GLU A 224 2.76 6.41 -4.69
C GLU A 224 3.41 5.64 -3.52
N SER A 225 3.91 6.35 -2.50
CA SER A 225 4.49 5.69 -1.32
C SER A 225 3.45 4.86 -0.56
N LEU A 226 2.20 5.35 -0.49
CA LEU A 226 1.12 4.64 0.19
C LEU A 226 0.67 3.42 -0.60
N ARG A 227 0.66 3.50 -1.94
CA ARG A 227 0.35 2.37 -2.81
C ARG A 227 1.37 1.25 -2.65
N VAL A 228 2.66 1.58 -2.70
CA VAL A 228 3.74 0.60 -2.45
C VAL A 228 3.64 0.04 -1.04
N GLY A 229 3.39 0.87 -0.03
CA GLY A 229 3.19 0.43 1.36
C GLY A 229 2.00 -0.54 1.51
N TRP A 230 0.89 -0.26 0.83
CA TRP A 230 -0.30 -1.12 0.81
C TRP A 230 -0.04 -2.47 0.15
N GLU A 231 0.57 -2.48 -1.02
CA GLU A 231 0.93 -3.71 -1.73
C GLU A 231 1.94 -4.56 -0.95
N SER A 232 2.91 -3.90 -0.32
CA SER A 232 3.88 -4.53 0.59
C SER A 232 3.18 -5.18 1.79
N LEU A 233 2.23 -4.48 2.42
CA LEU A 233 1.43 -5.02 3.52
C LEU A 233 0.64 -6.26 3.09
N LEU A 234 -0.09 -6.20 1.97
CA LEU A 234 -0.87 -7.34 1.47
C LEU A 234 0.03 -8.54 1.15
N THR A 235 1.15 -8.31 0.48
CA THR A 235 2.12 -9.34 0.15
C THR A 235 2.70 -9.96 1.42
N SER A 236 3.07 -9.14 2.39
CA SER A 236 3.63 -9.56 3.68
C SER A 236 2.63 -10.39 4.50
N ILE A 237 1.36 -9.98 4.56
CA ILE A 237 0.28 -10.74 5.23
C ILE A 237 0.15 -12.12 4.58
N ASN A 238 -0.07 -12.17 3.27
CA ASN A 238 -0.29 -13.43 2.57
C ASN A 238 0.93 -14.36 2.65
N ARG A 239 2.13 -13.81 2.51
CA ARG A 239 3.38 -14.55 2.65
C ARG A 239 3.52 -15.14 4.05
N THR A 240 3.30 -14.33 5.10
CA THR A 240 3.46 -14.79 6.49
C THR A 240 2.38 -15.82 6.87
N ILE A 241 1.14 -15.66 6.40
CA ILE A 241 0.08 -16.68 6.58
C ILE A 241 0.52 -18.01 5.97
N ASN A 242 0.94 -17.99 4.70
CA ASN A 242 1.39 -19.20 4.01
C ASN A 242 2.61 -19.83 4.69
N GLU A 243 3.57 -19.02 5.17
CA GLU A 243 4.72 -19.50 5.94
C GLU A 243 4.28 -20.22 7.21
N CYS A 244 3.38 -19.62 8.02
CA CYS A 244 2.87 -20.24 9.22
C CYS A 244 2.05 -21.50 8.94
N GLU A 245 1.16 -21.47 7.95
CA GLU A 245 0.33 -22.64 7.57
C GLU A 245 1.19 -23.81 7.06
N ASN A 246 2.21 -23.53 6.25
CA ASN A 246 3.17 -24.56 5.83
C ASN A 246 3.96 -25.15 6.99
N GLN A 247 4.36 -24.33 7.98
CA GLN A 247 5.07 -24.81 9.17
C GLN A 247 4.17 -25.70 10.05
N ILE A 248 2.89 -25.35 10.22
CA ILE A 248 1.90 -26.20 10.92
C ILE A 248 1.78 -27.56 10.23
N LEU A 249 1.65 -27.57 8.89
CA LEU A 249 1.56 -28.81 8.11
C LEU A 249 2.82 -29.68 8.27
N MET A 250 4.02 -29.09 8.28
CA MET A 250 5.27 -29.82 8.49
C MET A 250 5.40 -30.39 9.89
N CYS A 251 5.00 -29.63 10.90
CA CYS A 251 4.95 -30.08 12.29
C CYS A 251 4.09 -31.34 12.42
N ASN A 252 2.86 -31.27 11.90
CA ASN A 252 1.92 -32.39 11.89
C ASN A 252 2.45 -33.60 11.11
N SER A 253 3.14 -33.39 9.99
CA SER A 253 3.70 -34.48 9.18
C SER A 253 4.89 -35.17 9.82
N LYS A 254 5.65 -34.47 10.67
CA LYS A 254 6.90 -34.98 11.25
C LYS A 254 6.77 -35.42 12.72
N GLY A 255 5.64 -35.11 13.36
CA GLY A 255 5.40 -35.45 14.77
C GLY A 255 6.27 -34.66 15.75
N ILE A 256 6.68 -33.45 15.37
CA ILE A 256 7.46 -32.54 16.23
C ILE A 256 6.51 -31.90 17.25
N SER A 257 6.97 -31.66 18.48
CA SER A 257 6.16 -30.91 19.45
C SER A 257 6.12 -29.41 19.12
N GLU A 258 5.08 -28.71 19.58
CA GLU A 258 4.96 -27.26 19.37
C GLU A 258 6.13 -26.49 20.02
N GLU A 259 6.63 -26.97 21.16
CA GLU A 259 7.76 -26.39 21.87
C GLU A 259 9.07 -26.54 21.08
N GLN A 260 9.33 -27.73 20.54
CA GLN A 260 10.51 -27.98 19.70
C GLN A 260 10.48 -27.13 18.43
N LEU A 261 9.31 -27.04 17.79
CA LEU A 261 9.15 -26.20 16.61
C LEU A 261 9.41 -24.72 16.95
N ASN A 262 8.90 -24.24 18.09
CA ASN A 262 9.14 -22.87 18.54
C ASN A 262 10.61 -22.60 18.84
N GLU A 263 11.34 -23.56 19.39
CA GLU A 263 12.80 -23.46 19.60
C GLU A 263 13.54 -23.34 18.27
N TYR A 264 13.28 -24.25 17.32
CA TYR A 264 13.89 -24.23 15.99
C TYR A 264 13.57 -22.93 15.24
N ARG A 265 12.32 -22.46 15.29
CA ARG A 265 11.92 -21.19 14.68
C ARG A 265 12.60 -20.00 15.32
N SER A 266 12.64 -19.95 16.66
CA SER A 266 13.25 -18.84 17.39
C SER A 266 14.74 -18.73 17.07
N SER A 267 15.45 -19.85 17.03
CA SER A 267 16.86 -19.85 16.65
C SER A 267 17.02 -19.50 15.16
N PHE A 268 16.27 -20.12 14.26
CA PHE A 268 16.37 -19.83 12.82
C PHE A 268 16.12 -18.37 12.50
N ASN A 269 15.03 -17.78 13.01
CA ASN A 269 14.66 -16.37 12.78
C ASN A 269 15.63 -15.39 13.47
N HIS A 270 16.33 -15.81 14.53
CA HIS A 270 17.37 -14.98 15.15
C HIS A 270 18.52 -14.72 14.18
N PHE A 271 18.87 -15.72 13.36
CA PHE A 271 19.94 -15.63 12.38
C PHE A 271 19.45 -15.17 10.99
N ASP A 272 18.26 -15.59 10.54
CA ASP A 272 17.63 -15.17 9.28
C ASP A 272 16.74 -13.91 9.47
N LYS A 273 17.37 -12.77 9.75
CA LYS A 273 16.65 -11.50 9.96
C LYS A 273 15.96 -10.97 8.70
N ASP A 274 16.51 -11.31 7.53
CA ASP A 274 16.03 -10.80 6.23
C ASP A 274 14.95 -11.71 5.59
N ARG A 275 14.66 -12.86 6.22
CA ARG A 275 13.72 -13.89 5.75
C ARG A 275 14.01 -14.35 4.32
N GLN A 276 15.28 -14.58 4.02
CA GLN A 276 15.74 -15.10 2.73
C GLN A 276 16.28 -16.53 2.86
N GLY A 277 16.25 -17.12 4.06
CA GLY A 277 16.95 -18.34 4.40
C GLY A 277 18.34 -18.06 4.97
N LEU A 278 18.89 -19.04 5.69
CA LEU A 278 20.20 -18.93 6.32
C LEU A 278 21.30 -19.07 5.28
N ASP A 279 22.26 -18.14 5.30
CA ASP A 279 23.54 -18.34 4.63
C ASP A 279 24.41 -19.39 5.37
N PRO A 280 25.53 -19.86 4.79
CA PRO A 280 26.40 -20.85 5.43
C PRO A 280 26.91 -20.49 6.83
N GLU A 281 27.20 -19.22 7.09
CA GLU A 281 27.76 -18.75 8.36
C GLU A 281 26.66 -18.63 9.43
N GLN A 282 25.50 -18.11 9.02
CA GLN A 282 24.27 -18.06 9.80
C GLN A 282 23.78 -19.46 10.17
N LEU A 283 23.83 -20.41 9.22
CA LEU A 283 23.48 -21.81 9.46
C LEU A 283 24.39 -22.45 10.51
N LYS A 284 25.72 -22.26 10.39
CA LYS A 284 26.69 -22.76 11.38
C LYS A 284 26.36 -22.24 12.78
N SER A 285 26.09 -20.95 12.89
CA SER A 285 25.75 -20.29 14.15
C SER A 285 24.41 -20.76 14.71
N CYS A 286 23.41 -20.97 13.85
CA CYS A 286 22.10 -21.50 14.20
C CYS A 286 22.17 -22.92 14.75
N LEU A 287 22.90 -23.80 14.06
CA LEU A 287 23.15 -25.17 14.50
C LEU A 287 23.81 -25.21 15.88
N ILE A 288 24.86 -24.41 16.09
CA ILE A 288 25.53 -24.29 17.40
C ILE A 288 24.57 -23.79 18.47
N SER A 289 23.74 -22.78 18.16
CA SER A 289 22.77 -22.22 19.11
C SER A 289 21.69 -23.21 19.55
N ILE A 290 21.38 -24.21 18.72
CA ILE A 290 20.42 -25.28 19.04
C ILE A 290 21.11 -26.47 19.72
N GLY A 291 22.44 -26.44 19.85
CA GLY A 291 23.23 -27.49 20.49
C GLY A 291 23.75 -28.56 19.55
N TYR A 292 23.70 -28.34 18.23
CA TYR A 292 24.34 -29.25 17.27
C TYR A 292 25.87 -29.09 17.37
N ASN A 293 26.56 -30.19 17.68
CA ASN A 293 28.00 -30.19 17.93
C ASN A 293 28.79 -30.17 16.61
N ILE A 294 29.25 -28.98 16.22
CA ILE A 294 30.17 -28.81 15.08
C ILE A 294 31.60 -28.87 15.59
N ARG A 295 32.41 -29.77 15.01
CA ARG A 295 33.83 -29.92 15.37
C ARG A 295 34.62 -28.63 15.10
N PRO A 296 35.61 -28.26 15.94
CA PRO A 296 36.41 -27.07 15.69
C PRO A 296 37.41 -27.26 14.54
N GLY A 297 37.77 -26.15 13.87
CA GLY A 297 38.80 -26.13 12.83
C GLY A 297 38.37 -26.70 11.48
N LYS A 298 39.32 -27.22 10.71
CA LYS A 298 39.10 -27.70 9.32
C LYS A 298 38.08 -28.84 9.22
N GLU A 299 37.92 -29.65 10.27
CA GLU A 299 36.93 -30.73 10.29
C GLU A 299 35.49 -30.18 10.36
N GLY A 300 35.25 -29.13 11.14
CA GLY A 300 33.95 -28.47 11.18
C GLY A 300 33.55 -27.82 9.87
N ASP A 301 34.51 -27.26 9.15
CA ASP A 301 34.24 -26.67 7.82
C ASP A 301 33.91 -27.76 6.78
N GLN A 302 34.50 -28.95 6.91
CA GLN A 302 34.12 -30.13 6.09
C GLN A 302 32.72 -30.63 6.45
N ASP A 303 32.39 -30.71 7.75
CA ASP A 303 31.04 -31.06 8.20
C ASP A 303 30.00 -30.07 7.67
N MET A 304 30.27 -28.77 7.76
CA MET A 304 29.42 -27.73 7.18
C MET A 304 29.28 -27.88 5.67
N SER A 305 30.36 -28.16 4.94
CA SER A 305 30.27 -28.37 3.50
C SER A 305 29.43 -29.60 3.13
N ARG A 306 29.40 -30.64 3.97
CA ARG A 306 28.53 -31.82 3.80
C ARG A 306 27.08 -31.50 4.14
N ILE A 307 26.84 -30.77 5.22
CA ILE A 307 25.49 -30.35 5.61
C ILE A 307 24.88 -29.47 4.50
N LEU A 308 25.67 -28.51 3.96
CA LEU A 308 25.23 -27.65 2.87
C LEU A 308 24.96 -28.40 1.56
N SER A 309 25.68 -29.48 1.26
CA SER A 309 25.38 -30.27 0.05
C SER A 309 24.04 -31.01 0.14
N VAL A 310 23.56 -31.30 1.36
CA VAL A 310 22.24 -31.89 1.62
C VAL A 310 21.15 -30.81 1.67
N LEU A 311 21.43 -29.69 2.33
CA LEU A 311 20.46 -28.62 2.58
C LEU A 311 20.28 -27.63 1.42
N ASP A 312 21.33 -27.40 0.64
CA ASP A 312 21.35 -26.49 -0.52
C ASP A 312 21.98 -27.19 -1.74
N PRO A 313 21.31 -28.22 -2.30
CA PRO A 313 21.83 -28.96 -3.47
C PRO A 313 21.96 -28.08 -4.72
N ASN A 314 21.12 -27.04 -4.83
CA ASN A 314 21.12 -26.11 -5.96
C ASN A 314 22.17 -24.99 -5.83
N ARG A 315 22.89 -24.92 -4.70
CA ARG A 315 23.86 -23.86 -4.39
C ARG A 315 23.27 -22.45 -4.54
N MET A 316 22.04 -22.26 -4.06
CA MET A 316 21.40 -20.95 -3.99
C MET A 316 22.11 -20.04 -2.98
N GLY A 317 22.92 -20.61 -2.08
CA GLY A 317 23.59 -19.90 -0.99
C GLY A 317 22.67 -19.53 0.16
N ARG A 318 21.45 -20.10 0.18
CA ARG A 318 20.40 -19.82 1.16
C ARG A 318 19.66 -21.11 1.50
N VAL A 319 19.63 -21.45 2.78
CA VAL A 319 18.94 -22.65 3.30
C VAL A 319 17.56 -22.25 3.83
N PRO A 320 16.46 -22.74 3.23
CA PRO A 320 15.12 -22.45 3.73
C PRO A 320 14.84 -23.21 5.04
N PHE A 321 13.94 -22.66 5.85
CA PHE A 321 13.54 -23.26 7.14
C PHE A 321 13.12 -24.73 7.00
N ASN A 322 12.43 -25.07 5.91
CA ASN A 322 11.96 -26.44 5.66
C ASN A 322 13.11 -27.44 5.56
N ALA A 323 14.17 -27.09 4.82
CA ALA A 323 15.35 -27.94 4.67
C ALA A 323 16.10 -28.03 6.00
N PHE A 324 16.28 -26.91 6.69
CA PHE A 324 16.85 -26.87 8.04
C PHE A 324 16.08 -27.80 9.00
N LEU A 325 14.75 -27.72 9.02
CA LEU A 325 13.90 -28.55 9.84
C LEU A 325 13.98 -30.03 9.44
N ASP A 326 14.05 -30.35 8.14
CA ASP A 326 14.28 -31.72 7.63
C ASP A 326 15.57 -32.30 8.21
N PHE A 327 16.66 -31.54 8.16
CA PHE A 327 17.94 -31.95 8.72
C PHE A 327 17.86 -32.15 10.23
N MET A 328 17.33 -31.17 10.98
CA MET A 328 17.20 -31.29 12.43
C MET A 328 16.35 -32.49 12.83
N THR A 329 15.25 -32.76 12.14
CA THR A 329 14.39 -33.92 12.45
C THR A 329 15.03 -35.26 12.11
N ARG A 330 15.89 -35.32 11.10
CA ARG A 330 16.62 -36.53 10.75
C ARG A 330 17.74 -36.77 11.75
N GLU A 331 18.58 -35.77 12.00
CA GLU A 331 19.74 -35.89 12.89
C GLU A 331 19.36 -36.01 14.37
N MET A 332 18.33 -35.30 14.84
CA MET A 332 17.82 -35.45 16.22
C MET A 332 16.89 -36.68 16.36
N GLY A 333 16.23 -37.10 15.29
CA GLY A 333 15.50 -38.38 15.27
C GLY A 333 16.44 -39.58 15.35
N ASP A 334 17.65 -39.43 14.82
CA ASP A 334 18.77 -40.38 14.92
C ASP A 334 19.66 -40.13 16.14
N ALA A 335 19.39 -39.12 16.97
CA ALA A 335 20.01 -38.99 18.29
C ALA A 335 19.38 -40.07 19.18
N ASP A 336 19.92 -41.29 19.04
CA ASP A 336 19.62 -42.47 19.84
C ASP A 336 19.24 -42.02 21.24
N THR A 337 17.97 -42.11 21.63
CA THR A 337 17.63 -41.86 23.03
C THR A 337 18.24 -42.98 23.88
N ALA A 338 18.48 -42.72 25.17
CA ALA A 338 18.91 -43.78 26.09
C ALA A 338 18.00 -45.00 25.98
N GLU A 339 16.69 -44.77 25.81
CA GLU A 339 15.64 -45.77 25.60
C GLU A 339 15.79 -46.56 24.29
N GLN A 340 16.10 -45.90 23.17
CA GLN A 340 16.37 -46.60 21.90
C GLN A 340 17.65 -47.43 21.99
N MET A 341 18.71 -46.90 22.60
CA MET A 341 19.93 -47.66 22.82
C MET A 341 19.67 -48.88 23.75
N ILE A 342 18.85 -48.71 24.78
CA ILE A 342 18.38 -49.80 25.65
C ILE A 342 17.62 -50.85 24.85
N GLU A 343 16.68 -50.46 23.99
CA GLU A 343 15.92 -51.38 23.15
C GLU A 343 16.82 -52.09 22.12
N SER A 344 17.77 -51.38 21.50
CA SER A 344 18.77 -51.99 20.61
C SER A 344 19.57 -53.07 21.34
N PHE A 345 20.13 -52.76 22.52
CA PHE A 345 20.84 -53.77 23.32
C PHE A 345 19.94 -54.91 23.78
N LYS A 346 18.67 -54.64 24.08
CA LYS A 346 17.68 -55.66 24.44
C LYS A 346 17.38 -56.60 23.27
N ILE A 347 17.33 -56.09 22.03
CA ILE A 347 17.20 -56.91 20.82
C ILE A 347 18.45 -57.77 20.61
N LEU A 348 19.65 -57.19 20.72
CA LEU A 348 20.92 -57.93 20.62
C LEU A 348 21.03 -59.03 21.70
N ALA A 349 20.48 -58.76 22.88
CA ALA A 349 20.38 -59.71 23.99
C ALA A 349 19.21 -60.70 23.85
N GLY A 350 18.47 -60.72 22.73
CA GLY A 350 17.34 -61.63 22.53
C GLY A 350 16.20 -61.46 23.56
N GLY A 351 16.01 -60.25 24.08
CA GLY A 351 14.99 -59.91 25.08
C GLY A 351 15.42 -60.08 26.54
N LYS A 352 16.65 -60.54 26.81
CA LYS A 352 17.19 -60.69 28.17
C LYS A 352 17.50 -59.31 28.80
N PRO A 353 17.37 -59.14 30.12
CA PRO A 353 17.70 -57.88 30.81
C PRO A 353 19.22 -57.63 30.95
N TYR A 354 20.05 -58.51 30.39
CA TYR A 354 21.51 -58.43 30.36
C TYR A 354 22.01 -58.91 29.00
N ILE A 355 23.21 -58.46 28.61
CA ILE A 355 23.88 -58.88 27.37
C ILE A 355 25.22 -59.54 27.71
N THR A 356 25.64 -60.54 26.93
CA THR A 356 26.93 -61.24 27.11
C THR A 356 28.01 -60.67 26.19
N ALA A 357 29.28 -60.81 26.56
CA ALA A 357 30.39 -60.35 25.71
C ALA A 357 30.40 -61.02 24.31
N GLU A 358 29.95 -62.27 24.21
CA GLU A 358 29.84 -62.97 22.93
C GLU A 358 28.77 -62.34 22.02
N GLU A 359 27.62 -61.94 22.57
CA GLU A 359 26.57 -61.25 21.82
C GLU A 359 27.03 -59.88 21.34
N ILE A 360 27.71 -59.11 22.20
CA ILE A 360 28.29 -57.82 21.81
C ILE A 360 29.29 -58.01 20.65
N ARG A 361 30.23 -58.95 20.77
CA ARG A 361 31.25 -59.18 19.73
C ARG A 361 30.71 -59.77 18.44
N ARG A 362 29.56 -60.46 18.49
CA ARG A 362 28.93 -61.05 17.31
C ARG A 362 28.24 -59.99 16.44
N GLU A 363 27.65 -58.99 17.06
CA GLU A 363 26.76 -58.02 16.39
C GLU A 363 27.41 -56.66 16.15
N LEU A 364 28.42 -56.28 16.95
CA LEU A 364 29.14 -55.01 16.83
C LEU A 364 30.53 -55.20 16.22
N HIS A 365 31.07 -54.16 15.59
CA HIS A 365 32.46 -54.14 15.14
C HIS A 365 33.43 -54.30 16.32
N ALA A 366 34.59 -54.94 16.09
CA ALA A 366 35.53 -55.33 17.14
C ALA A 366 35.90 -54.18 18.11
N ASP A 367 36.17 -52.98 17.58
CA ASP A 367 36.54 -51.82 18.39
C ASP A 367 35.37 -51.30 19.25
N GLN A 368 34.16 -51.29 18.68
CA GLN A 368 32.94 -50.87 19.38
C GLN A 368 32.53 -51.89 20.45
N ALA A 369 32.67 -53.18 20.14
CA ALA A 369 32.39 -54.26 21.06
C ALA A 369 33.30 -54.19 22.28
N GLU A 370 34.60 -54.00 22.07
CA GLU A 370 35.57 -53.91 23.15
C GLU A 370 35.37 -52.63 23.99
N TYR A 371 35.01 -51.50 23.36
CA TYR A 371 34.63 -50.28 24.07
C TYR A 371 33.41 -50.50 25.00
N CYS A 372 32.37 -51.15 24.49
CA CYS A 372 31.18 -51.47 25.28
C CYS A 372 31.54 -52.38 26.47
N ILE A 373 32.32 -53.44 26.22
CA ILE A 373 32.73 -54.41 27.24
C ILE A 373 33.58 -53.77 28.33
N GLN A 374 34.46 -52.81 27.99
CA GLN A 374 35.30 -52.12 28.97
C GLN A 374 34.51 -51.13 29.85
N ARG A 375 33.50 -50.46 29.30
CA ARG A 375 32.72 -49.44 30.03
C ARG A 375 31.44 -49.95 30.68
N MET A 376 30.89 -51.06 30.21
CA MET A 376 29.69 -51.64 30.81
C MET A 376 29.99 -52.25 32.18
N GLN A 377 29.12 -51.95 33.15
CA GLN A 377 29.16 -52.61 34.45
C GLN A 377 28.64 -54.05 34.33
N GLN A 378 29.22 -54.95 35.13
CA GLN A 378 28.72 -56.32 35.22
C GLN A 378 27.32 -56.33 35.85
N PHE A 379 26.45 -57.20 35.35
CA PHE A 379 25.09 -57.35 35.83
C PHE A 379 25.07 -58.05 37.19
N GLN A 380 24.72 -57.32 38.25
CA GLN A 380 24.84 -57.79 39.65
C GLN A 380 23.63 -58.60 40.16
N ALA A 381 22.72 -59.04 39.30
CA ALA A 381 21.59 -59.85 39.75
C ALA A 381 22.05 -61.29 40.10
N SER A 382 21.51 -61.84 41.18
CA SER A 382 21.82 -63.17 41.74
C SER A 382 21.62 -64.35 40.78
N ASN A 383 20.97 -64.16 39.64
CA ASN A 383 20.71 -65.18 38.61
C ASN A 383 21.36 -64.87 37.24
N GLY A 384 22.26 -63.88 37.16
CA GLY A 384 22.99 -63.60 35.93
C GLY A 384 24.11 -64.63 35.68
N PRO A 385 24.27 -65.19 34.46
CA PRO A 385 25.42 -66.02 34.15
C PRO A 385 26.72 -65.19 34.27
N PRO A 386 27.84 -65.79 34.72
CA PRO A 386 29.13 -65.09 34.80
C PRO A 386 29.52 -64.51 33.43
N GLY A 387 29.90 -63.23 33.40
CA GLY A 387 30.23 -62.51 32.15
C GLY A 387 29.06 -61.75 31.50
N SER A 388 27.94 -61.56 32.22
CA SER A 388 26.83 -60.72 31.78
C SER A 388 27.01 -59.24 32.15
N TYR A 389 26.62 -58.33 31.24
CA TYR A 389 26.74 -56.88 31.37
C TYR A 389 25.37 -56.18 31.45
N ASN A 390 25.32 -55.09 32.21
CA ASN A 390 24.14 -54.24 32.33
C ASN A 390 24.17 -53.13 31.26
N TYR A 391 23.50 -53.39 30.14
CA TYR A 391 23.38 -52.41 29.07
C TYR A 391 22.46 -51.24 29.46
N VAL A 392 21.49 -51.42 30.36
CA VAL A 392 20.56 -50.35 30.78
C VAL A 392 21.29 -49.25 31.54
N SER A 393 22.14 -49.62 32.50
CA SER A 393 22.98 -48.64 33.21
C SER A 393 23.98 -47.97 32.27
N PHE A 394 24.52 -48.73 31.32
CA PHE A 394 25.48 -48.20 30.35
C PHE A 394 24.85 -47.18 29.41
N SER A 395 23.73 -47.53 28.77
CA SER A 395 22.98 -46.60 27.92
C SER A 395 22.60 -45.35 28.72
N ARG A 396 22.02 -45.48 29.90
CA ARG A 396 21.71 -44.31 30.76
C ARG A 396 22.93 -43.50 31.15
N SER A 397 24.09 -44.13 31.37
CA SER A 397 25.34 -43.42 31.69
C SER A 397 25.95 -42.67 30.51
N LEU A 398 25.59 -43.05 29.27
CA LEU A 398 26.02 -42.33 28.08
C LEU A 398 25.18 -41.06 27.84
N TYR A 399 23.92 -41.05 28.25
CA TYR A 399 22.99 -39.94 28.03
C TYR A 399 22.77 -39.03 29.25
N ASN A 400 22.99 -39.52 30.47
CA ASN A 400 23.04 -38.66 31.65
C ASN A 400 24.46 -38.09 31.76
N TYR A 401 24.63 -36.83 31.36
CA TYR A 401 25.85 -36.02 31.55
C TYR A 401 26.29 -35.96 33.01
#